data_AF-A0A5B0Q4N1-F1
#
_entry.id   AF-A0A5B0Q4N1-F1
#
_cell.length_a   1.000
_cell.length_b   1.000
_cell.length_c   1.000
_cell.angle_alpha   90.00
_cell.angle_beta   90.00
_cell.angle_gamma   90.00
#
_symmetry.space_group_name_H-M   'P 1'
#
loop_
_entity.id
_entity.type
_entity.pdbx_description
1 polymer ?
#
loop_
_entity_poly.entity_id
_entity_poly.type
_entity_poly.pdbx_seq_one_letter_code
_entity_poly.pdbx_strand_id
1 'polypeptide(L)'
;MEPKAAAEPSTILALITRWFNGRRDSIRKEERKPGSAETQKRLVQSSRRRKTLAKHRSDTLEMMKVPEKFWGIFEDPLCNSDTESLEDGTLVKVKLKWRSELASSLANKVDQISIRRKKEDNRRAFGPGQLLETRRQHSMQNIQPNKNTKVPRGLAVDFYDDQFLEGLGEQARYEMGVESSLGLSDLCFHLEKYSFNSQG
;
A
#
# COMPACT_ATOMS: atom_id res chain seq x y z
N MET A 1 -22.88 14.77 19.02
CA MET A 1 -24.16 14.13 18.71
C MET A 1 -24.91 13.97 20.01
N GLU A 2 -26.10 14.54 20.13
CA GLU A 2 -26.91 14.35 21.33
C GLU A 2 -27.40 12.89 21.42
N PRO A 3 -27.20 12.20 22.55
CA PRO A 3 -27.56 10.79 22.71
C PRO A 3 -29.09 10.52 22.63
N LYS A 4 -29.93 11.57 22.73
CA LYS A 4 -31.39 11.45 22.67
C LYS A 4 -31.93 11.23 21.24
N ALA A 5 -31.29 11.79 20.21
CA ALA A 5 -31.74 11.67 18.82
C ALA A 5 -31.64 10.24 18.25
N ALA A 6 -30.80 9.39 18.84
CA ALA A 6 -30.64 7.99 18.44
C ALA A 6 -31.76 7.07 18.98
N ALA A 7 -32.51 7.50 19.98
CA ALA A 7 -33.61 6.75 20.60
C ALA A 7 -34.98 7.06 19.98
N GLU A 8 -35.06 8.05 19.08
CA GLU A 8 -36.29 8.40 18.37
C GLU A 8 -36.77 7.22 17.50
N PRO A 9 -38.06 6.83 17.59
CA PRO A 9 -38.60 5.70 16.83
C PRO A 9 -38.38 5.81 15.32
N SER A 10 -38.40 7.04 14.77
CA SER A 10 -38.13 7.33 13.37
C SER A 10 -36.68 7.04 12.98
N THR A 11 -35.71 7.39 13.84
CA THR A 11 -34.29 7.08 13.66
C THR A 11 -34.05 5.57 13.72
N ILE A 12 -34.67 4.88 14.67
CA ILE A 12 -34.58 3.42 14.81
C ILE A 12 -35.14 2.73 13.56
N LEU A 13 -36.33 3.14 13.10
CA LEU A 13 -36.95 2.60 11.89
C LEU A 13 -36.07 2.83 10.65
N ALA A 14 -35.53 4.04 10.48
CA ALA A 14 -34.63 4.36 9.38
C ALA A 14 -33.36 3.49 9.38
N LEU A 15 -32.78 3.23 10.56
CA LEU A 15 -31.63 2.34 10.71
C LEU A 15 -31.97 0.89 10.33
N ILE A 16 -33.12 0.38 10.80
CA ILE A 16 -33.59 -0.97 10.46
C ILE A 16 -33.84 -1.09 8.96
N THR A 17 -34.55 -0.14 8.35
CA THR A 17 -34.83 -0.13 6.91
C THR A 17 -33.54 -0.08 6.09
N ARG A 18 -32.59 0.78 6.47
CA ARG A 18 -31.27 0.86 5.81
C ARG A 18 -30.52 -0.46 5.91
N TRP A 19 -30.51 -1.08 7.09
CA TRP A 19 -29.85 -2.37 7.30
C TRP A 19 -30.49 -3.48 6.45
N PHE A 20 -31.83 -3.57 6.46
CA PHE A 20 -32.57 -4.58 5.70
C PHE A 20 -32.36 -4.43 4.20
N ASN A 21 -32.49 -3.20 3.68
CA ASN A 21 -32.24 -2.91 2.26
C ASN A 21 -30.79 -3.23 1.87
N GLY A 22 -29.81 -2.80 2.68
CA GLY A 22 -28.40 -3.11 2.43
C GLY A 22 -28.11 -4.61 2.43
N ARG A 23 -28.75 -5.38 3.32
CA ARG A 23 -28.63 -6.84 3.36
C ARG A 23 -29.24 -7.48 2.11
N ARG A 24 -30.45 -7.08 1.73
CA ARG A 24 -31.13 -7.55 0.53
C ARG A 24 -30.30 -7.27 -0.73
N ASP A 25 -29.74 -6.07 -0.85
CA ASP A 25 -28.91 -5.69 -2.00
C ASP A 25 -27.60 -6.47 -2.03
N SER A 26 -27.01 -6.75 -0.87
CA SER A 26 -25.82 -7.62 -0.77
C SER A 26 -26.10 -9.03 -1.25
N ILE A 27 -27.26 -9.61 -0.88
CA ILE A 27 -27.69 -10.94 -1.32
C ILE A 27 -27.91 -10.93 -2.84
N ARG A 28 -28.67 -9.97 -3.36
CA ARG A 28 -28.93 -9.83 -4.81
C ARG A 28 -27.64 -9.66 -5.62
N LYS A 29 -26.66 -8.94 -5.09
CA LYS A 29 -25.36 -8.77 -5.73
C LYS A 29 -24.60 -10.08 -5.83
N GLU A 30 -24.65 -10.90 -4.77
CA GLU A 30 -24.03 -12.22 -4.74
C GLU A 30 -24.74 -13.21 -5.66
N GLU A 31 -26.07 -13.19 -5.72
CA GLU A 31 -26.87 -14.00 -6.66
C GLU A 31 -26.53 -13.67 -8.13
N ARG A 32 -26.39 -12.37 -8.46
CA ARG A 32 -26.04 -11.92 -9.82
C ARG A 32 -24.58 -12.18 -10.17
N LYS A 33 -23.68 -12.11 -9.19
CA LYS A 33 -22.24 -12.31 -9.38
C LYS A 33 -21.69 -13.11 -8.19
N PRO A 34 -21.71 -14.45 -8.30
CA PRO A 34 -21.13 -15.31 -7.27
C PRO A 34 -19.67 -14.93 -6.99
N GLY A 35 -19.30 -14.87 -5.70
CA GLY A 35 -17.99 -14.43 -5.24
C GLY A 35 -17.79 -12.92 -5.14
N SER A 36 -18.85 -12.10 -5.34
CA SER A 36 -18.75 -10.64 -5.27
C SER A 36 -18.38 -10.14 -3.88
N ALA A 37 -18.92 -10.78 -2.83
CA ALA A 37 -18.64 -10.44 -1.45
C ALA A 37 -17.18 -10.74 -1.09
N GLU A 38 -16.67 -11.89 -1.52
CA GLU A 38 -15.28 -12.30 -1.30
C GLU A 38 -14.31 -11.39 -2.07
N THR A 39 -14.62 -11.08 -3.32
CA THR A 39 -13.85 -10.12 -4.13
C THR A 39 -13.79 -8.75 -3.45
N GLN A 40 -14.92 -8.26 -2.94
CA GLN A 40 -14.96 -6.97 -2.23
C GLN A 40 -14.13 -7.01 -0.95
N LYS A 41 -14.20 -8.09 -0.17
CA LYS A 41 -13.38 -8.26 1.03
C LYS A 41 -11.89 -8.21 0.70
N ARG A 42 -11.45 -8.92 -0.36
CA ARG A 42 -10.06 -8.90 -0.84
C ARG A 42 -9.62 -7.50 -1.27
N LEU A 43 -10.45 -6.78 -2.02
CA LEU A 43 -10.17 -5.39 -2.44
C LEU A 43 -10.01 -4.44 -1.24
N VAL A 44 -10.92 -4.52 -0.27
CA VAL A 44 -10.85 -3.71 0.96
C VAL A 44 -9.60 -4.05 1.76
N GLN A 45 -9.27 -5.34 1.90
CA GLN A 45 -8.09 -5.78 2.63
C GLN A 45 -6.79 -5.32 1.95
N SER A 46 -6.67 -5.48 0.64
CA SER A 46 -5.55 -4.98 -0.15
C SER A 46 -5.41 -3.46 -0.01
N SER A 47 -6.52 -2.71 -0.10
CA SER A 47 -6.48 -1.26 0.12
C SER A 47 -6.02 -0.87 1.52
N ARG A 48 -6.46 -1.59 2.56
CA ARG A 48 -6.01 -1.34 3.94
C ARG A 48 -4.51 -1.61 4.09
N ARG A 49 -4.04 -2.75 3.57
CA ARG A 49 -2.62 -3.13 3.57
C ARG A 49 -1.76 -2.06 2.90
N ARG A 50 -2.15 -1.56 1.72
CA ARG A 50 -1.42 -0.47 1.03
C ARG A 50 -1.36 0.82 1.85
N LYS A 51 -2.47 1.22 2.47
CA LYS A 51 -2.51 2.41 3.35
C LYS A 51 -1.62 2.26 4.59
N THR A 52 -1.58 1.07 5.19
CA THR A 52 -0.68 0.78 6.32
C THR A 52 0.79 0.96 5.90
N LEU A 53 1.19 0.44 4.74
CA LEU A 53 2.55 0.58 4.23
C LEU A 53 2.91 2.02 3.90
N ALA A 54 1.99 2.73 3.21
CA ALA A 54 2.16 4.14 2.88
C ALA A 54 2.47 4.95 4.14
N LYS A 55 1.67 4.73 5.19
CA LYS A 55 1.88 5.37 6.50
C LYS A 55 3.24 4.99 7.10
N HIS A 56 3.54 3.70 7.24
CA HIS A 56 4.79 3.27 7.88
C HIS A 56 6.03 3.80 7.18
N ARG A 57 6.02 3.83 5.85
CA ARG A 57 7.13 4.35 5.05
C ARG A 57 7.29 5.86 5.19
N SER A 58 6.20 6.60 5.12
CA SER A 58 6.21 8.06 5.27
C SER A 58 6.67 8.46 6.67
N ASP A 59 6.11 7.82 7.72
CA ASP A 59 6.51 8.01 9.12
C ASP A 59 8.00 7.69 9.33
N THR A 60 8.53 6.69 8.63
CA THR A 60 9.96 6.33 8.71
C THR A 60 10.83 7.36 7.99
N LEU A 61 10.45 7.83 6.81
CA LEU A 61 11.22 8.85 6.08
C LEU A 61 11.27 10.18 6.86
N GLU A 62 10.14 10.64 7.37
CA GLU A 62 10.05 11.85 8.19
C GLU A 62 10.97 11.76 9.42
N MET A 63 10.91 10.65 10.16
CA MET A 63 11.74 10.42 11.34
C MET A 63 13.25 10.38 11.03
N MET A 64 13.62 9.88 9.85
CA MET A 64 15.01 9.79 9.40
C MET A 64 15.59 11.17 9.01
N LYS A 65 14.81 12.25 9.12
CA LYS A 65 15.21 13.62 8.81
C LYS A 65 15.78 13.76 7.39
N VAL A 66 15.26 12.96 6.46
CA VAL A 66 15.57 13.13 5.03
C VAL A 66 14.99 14.47 4.55
N PRO A 67 15.48 15.04 3.44
CA PRO A 67 14.89 16.25 2.87
C PRO A 67 13.37 16.13 2.68
N GLU A 68 12.63 17.20 3.00
CA GLU A 68 11.15 17.23 3.01
C GLU A 68 10.52 16.80 1.68
N LYS A 69 11.18 17.09 0.55
CA LYS A 69 10.76 16.62 -0.78
C LYS A 69 10.58 15.10 -0.89
N PHE A 70 11.16 14.32 0.03
CA PHE A 70 11.08 12.87 0.05
C PHE A 70 10.03 12.31 1.03
N TRP A 71 9.43 13.11 1.91
CA TRP A 71 8.53 12.59 2.95
C TRP A 71 7.25 11.95 2.37
N GLY A 72 6.68 12.54 1.33
CA GLY A 72 5.41 12.11 0.72
C GLY A 72 5.53 11.08 -0.41
N ILE A 73 6.72 10.60 -0.76
CA ILE A 73 6.92 9.80 -1.98
C ILE A 73 6.22 8.43 -1.97
N PHE A 74 5.79 7.96 -0.79
CA PHE A 74 5.01 6.74 -0.62
C PHE A 74 3.59 7.01 -0.11
N GLU A 75 3.13 8.26 -0.07
CA GLU A 75 1.83 8.64 0.48
C GLU A 75 0.68 8.04 -0.32
N ASP A 76 0.76 8.05 -1.66
CA ASP A 76 -0.21 7.37 -2.50
C ASP A 76 -0.20 5.85 -2.21
N PRO A 77 -1.31 5.27 -1.73
CA PRO A 77 -1.39 3.84 -1.50
C PRO A 77 -1.09 3.00 -2.75
N LEU A 78 -1.37 3.50 -3.97
CA LEU A 78 -1.03 2.82 -5.22
C LEU A 78 0.48 2.80 -5.50
N CYS A 79 1.24 3.73 -4.91
CA CYS A 79 2.71 3.68 -4.83
C CYS A 79 3.23 2.64 -3.82
N ASN A 80 2.38 1.78 -3.26
CA ASN A 80 2.80 0.70 -2.39
C ASN A 80 2.46 -0.66 -3.00
N SER A 81 3.42 -1.59 -2.94
CA SER A 81 3.25 -2.93 -3.51
C SER A 81 2.07 -3.65 -2.88
N ASP A 82 1.28 -4.31 -3.72
CA ASP A 82 0.21 -5.16 -3.26
C ASP A 82 0.72 -6.39 -2.50
N THR A 83 -0.20 -7.01 -1.77
CA THR A 83 0.06 -8.20 -0.96
C THR A 83 -1.03 -9.22 -1.22
N GLU A 84 -0.65 -10.33 -1.80
CA GLU A 84 -1.53 -11.46 -2.05
C GLU A 84 -1.41 -12.49 -0.93
N SER A 85 -2.52 -13.20 -0.70
CA SER A 85 -2.58 -14.34 0.21
C SER A 85 -2.60 -15.60 -0.65
N LEU A 86 -1.60 -16.46 -0.48
CA LEU A 86 -1.56 -17.80 -1.07
C LEU A 86 -2.57 -18.73 -0.36
N GLU A 87 -2.85 -19.89 -0.94
CA GLU A 87 -3.84 -20.85 -0.41
C GLU A 87 -3.49 -21.38 0.98
N ASP A 88 -2.19 -21.47 1.29
CA ASP A 88 -1.64 -21.83 2.60
C ASP A 88 -1.73 -20.69 3.63
N GLY A 89 -2.25 -19.52 3.25
CA GLY A 89 -2.32 -18.32 4.08
C GLY A 89 -1.05 -17.47 4.08
N THR A 90 0.00 -17.87 3.37
CA THR A 90 1.24 -17.10 3.24
C THR A 90 0.99 -15.78 2.54
N LEU A 91 1.55 -14.69 3.07
CA LEU A 91 1.45 -13.37 2.46
C LEU A 91 2.67 -13.11 1.58
N VAL A 92 2.43 -12.75 0.33
CA VAL A 92 3.49 -12.51 -0.66
C VAL A 92 3.42 -11.11 -1.24
N LYS A 93 4.59 -10.51 -1.46
CA LYS A 93 4.73 -9.20 -2.11
C LYS A 93 4.54 -9.37 -3.61
N VAL A 94 3.59 -8.62 -4.18
CA VAL A 94 3.36 -8.60 -5.63
C VAL A 94 4.38 -7.67 -6.29
N LYS A 95 5.06 -8.15 -7.35
CA LYS A 95 5.97 -7.32 -8.15
C LYS A 95 5.14 -6.35 -9.00
N LEU A 96 5.48 -5.07 -8.93
CA LEU A 96 4.84 -4.02 -9.72
C LEU A 96 5.65 -3.82 -11.00
N LYS A 97 5.09 -4.21 -12.14
CA LYS A 97 5.78 -4.12 -13.45
C LYS A 97 6.12 -2.69 -13.85
N TRP A 98 5.32 -1.72 -13.44
CA TRP A 98 5.52 -0.31 -13.77
C TRP A 98 6.61 0.36 -12.95
N ARG A 99 7.04 -0.25 -11.84
CA ARG A 99 7.93 0.40 -10.87
C ARG A 99 9.38 0.07 -11.18
N SER A 100 10.23 1.11 -11.17
CA SER A 100 11.68 0.95 -11.33
C SER A 100 12.29 0.03 -10.26
N GLU A 101 13.42 -0.59 -10.58
CA GLU A 101 14.18 -1.37 -9.61
C GLU A 101 14.71 -0.49 -8.46
N LEU A 102 15.07 0.76 -8.77
CA LEU A 102 15.51 1.75 -7.79
C LEU A 102 14.42 2.03 -6.75
N ALA A 103 13.20 2.38 -7.20
CA ALA A 103 12.08 2.64 -6.31
C ALA A 103 11.64 1.39 -5.54
N SER A 104 11.76 0.21 -6.16
CA SER A 104 11.50 -1.07 -5.49
C SER A 104 12.49 -1.36 -4.36
N SER A 105 13.78 -1.09 -4.61
CA SER A 105 14.87 -1.27 -3.65
C SER A 105 14.78 -0.27 -2.51
N LEU A 106 14.48 1.00 -2.83
CA LEU A 106 14.22 2.04 -1.85
C LEU A 106 13.06 1.66 -0.91
N ALA A 107 11.93 1.21 -1.47
CA ALA A 107 10.79 0.77 -0.68
C ALA A 107 11.15 -0.39 0.27
N ASN A 108 11.94 -1.36 -0.19
CA ASN A 108 12.44 -2.44 0.67
C ASN A 108 13.32 -1.90 1.80
N LYS A 109 14.21 -0.96 1.50
CA LYS A 109 15.13 -0.38 2.50
C LYS A 109 14.37 0.39 3.58
N VAL A 110 13.37 1.18 3.20
CA VAL A 110 12.49 1.87 4.15
C VAL A 110 11.67 0.88 4.99
N ASP A 111 11.21 -0.22 4.39
CA ASP A 111 10.53 -1.30 5.13
C ASP A 111 11.48 -1.91 6.18
N GLN A 112 12.75 -2.19 5.84
CA GLN A 112 13.72 -2.71 6.81
C GLN A 112 14.01 -1.75 7.96
N ILE A 113 14.15 -0.46 7.68
CA ILE A 113 14.33 0.56 8.72
C ILE A 113 13.09 0.62 9.63
N SER A 114 11.89 0.59 9.05
CA SER A 114 10.63 0.55 9.79
C SER A 114 10.55 -0.66 10.73
N ILE A 115 10.95 -1.84 10.25
CA ILE A 115 10.99 -3.08 11.02
C ILE A 115 12.00 -2.97 12.17
N ARG A 116 13.22 -2.52 11.88
CA ARG A 116 14.29 -2.38 12.87
C ARG A 116 13.88 -1.45 14.01
N ARG A 117 13.34 -0.27 13.67
CA ARG A 117 12.81 0.67 14.66
C ARG A 117 11.76 0.01 15.56
N LYS A 118 10.77 -0.66 14.97
CA LYS A 118 9.70 -1.28 15.76
C LYS A 118 10.19 -2.43 16.64
N LYS A 119 11.25 -3.13 16.22
CA LYS A 119 11.96 -4.10 17.08
C LYS A 119 12.65 -3.42 18.25
N GLU A 120 13.32 -2.29 18.01
CA GLU A 120 14.01 -1.52 19.06
C GLU A 120 13.02 -0.90 20.06
N ASP A 121 11.93 -0.29 19.58
CA ASP A 121 10.89 0.32 20.41
C ASP A 121 10.20 -0.70 21.34
N ASN A 122 9.85 -1.87 20.80
CA ASN A 122 9.06 -2.87 21.52
C ASN A 122 9.91 -3.96 22.18
N ARG A 123 11.23 -3.98 21.95
CA ARG A 123 12.19 -4.98 22.46
C ARG A 123 11.61 -6.40 22.43
N ARG A 124 11.44 -7.02 23.62
CA ARG A 124 10.99 -8.40 23.80
C ARG A 124 9.53 -8.66 23.39
N ALA A 125 8.72 -7.62 23.23
CA ALA A 125 7.32 -7.74 22.82
C ALA A 125 7.14 -7.72 21.29
N PHE A 126 8.20 -7.53 20.51
CA PHE A 126 8.09 -7.50 19.05
C PHE A 126 8.00 -8.91 18.45
N GLY A 127 6.78 -9.31 18.07
CA GLY A 127 6.55 -10.55 17.34
C GLY A 127 6.61 -10.35 15.81
N PRO A 128 7.04 -11.36 15.03
CA PRO A 128 7.10 -11.28 13.56
C PRO A 128 5.72 -11.06 12.90
N GLY A 129 4.62 -11.28 13.63
CA GLY A 129 3.25 -11.00 13.17
C GLY A 129 2.78 -9.56 13.34
N GLN A 130 3.54 -8.68 14.00
CA GLN A 130 3.07 -7.33 14.35
C GLN A 130 3.10 -6.34 13.18
N LEU A 131 4.00 -6.53 12.21
CA LEU A 131 4.10 -5.68 11.04
C LEU A 131 3.72 -6.43 9.77
N LEU A 132 3.18 -5.71 8.81
CA LEU A 132 2.87 -6.29 7.51
C LEU A 132 4.16 -6.57 6.73
N GLU A 133 5.16 -5.72 6.88
CA GLU A 133 6.48 -5.80 6.26
C GLU A 133 7.21 -7.09 6.66
N THR A 134 7.11 -7.53 7.92
CA THR A 134 7.71 -8.79 8.40
C THR A 134 6.94 -10.03 7.98
N ARG A 135 5.63 -9.92 7.80
CA ARG A 135 4.77 -11.05 7.43
C ARG A 135 4.82 -11.40 5.95
N ARG A 136 5.24 -10.47 5.10
CA ARG A 136 5.24 -10.65 3.66
C ARG A 136 6.55 -11.22 3.18
N GLN A 137 6.46 -12.25 2.37
CA GLN A 137 7.61 -12.86 1.72
C GLN A 137 7.79 -12.33 0.30
N HIS A 138 9.02 -12.37 -0.20
CA HIS A 138 9.26 -12.22 -1.62
C HIS A 138 8.72 -13.46 -2.33
N SER A 139 7.82 -13.27 -3.28
CA SER A 139 7.30 -14.39 -4.05
C SER A 139 8.42 -15.02 -4.86
N MET A 140 8.65 -16.32 -4.66
CA MET A 140 9.50 -17.15 -5.53
C MET A 140 8.76 -17.53 -6.83
N GLN A 141 7.43 -17.41 -6.83
CA GLN A 141 6.60 -17.66 -8.00
C GLN A 141 6.40 -16.37 -8.80
N ASN A 142 6.34 -16.50 -10.13
CA ASN A 142 5.91 -15.43 -11.03
C ASN A 142 4.41 -15.18 -10.85
N ILE A 143 4.04 -14.57 -9.72
CA ILE A 143 2.69 -14.07 -9.49
C ILE A 143 2.51 -12.92 -10.45
N GLN A 144 1.81 -13.21 -11.55
CA GLN A 144 1.51 -12.19 -12.54
C GLN A 144 0.57 -11.18 -11.88
N PRO A 145 0.96 -9.89 -11.83
CA PRO A 145 0.06 -8.87 -11.35
C PRO A 145 -1.18 -8.89 -12.22
N ASN A 146 -2.35 -8.73 -11.58
CA ASN A 146 -3.64 -8.78 -12.26
C ASN A 146 -3.65 -7.83 -13.47
N LYS A 147 -4.31 -8.23 -14.58
CA LYS A 147 -4.32 -7.45 -15.84
C LYS A 147 -4.79 -5.99 -15.66
N ASN A 148 -5.50 -5.71 -14.57
CA ASN A 148 -6.01 -4.38 -14.22
C ASN A 148 -5.21 -3.71 -13.10
N THR A 149 -3.88 -3.89 -13.08
CA THR A 149 -3.03 -3.23 -12.08
C THR A 149 -3.10 -1.73 -12.26
N LYS A 150 -3.58 -1.03 -11.23
CA LYS A 150 -3.65 0.43 -11.24
C LYS A 150 -2.23 0.99 -11.12
N VAL A 151 -1.90 1.92 -12.01
CA VAL A 151 -0.63 2.64 -11.99
C VAL A 151 -0.88 4.03 -11.40
N PRO A 152 -0.15 4.44 -10.36
CA PRO A 152 -0.22 5.80 -9.83
C PRO A 152 0.27 6.80 -10.87
N ARG A 153 -0.40 7.95 -10.95
CA ARG A 153 -0.06 9.07 -11.84
C ARG A 153 0.60 10.18 -11.05
N GLY A 154 1.33 11.08 -11.71
CA GLY A 154 1.96 12.21 -11.03
C GLY A 154 3.13 11.83 -10.13
N LEU A 155 3.75 10.66 -10.34
CA LEU A 155 5.02 10.35 -9.67
C LEU A 155 6.19 10.89 -10.50
N ALA A 156 7.33 11.08 -9.87
CA ALA A 156 8.58 11.39 -10.57
C ALA A 156 9.00 10.25 -11.49
N VAL A 157 9.70 10.61 -12.57
CA VAL A 157 10.17 9.67 -13.60
C VAL A 157 10.97 8.49 -13.03
N ASP A 158 11.75 8.72 -11.98
CA ASP A 158 12.59 7.71 -11.33
C ASP A 158 11.79 6.64 -10.54
N PHE A 159 10.47 6.81 -10.36
CA PHE A 159 9.59 5.76 -9.86
C PHE A 159 9.18 4.73 -10.91
N TYR A 160 9.20 5.11 -12.18
CA TYR A 160 8.71 4.25 -13.25
C TYR A 160 9.84 3.46 -13.88
N ASP A 161 9.53 2.23 -14.27
CA ASP A 161 10.40 1.42 -15.10
C ASP A 161 10.48 2.00 -16.52
N ASP A 162 11.68 2.08 -17.08
CA ASP A 162 11.90 2.71 -18.40
C ASP A 162 11.17 1.94 -19.49
N GLN A 163 11.22 0.61 -19.49
CA GLN A 163 10.53 -0.23 -20.47
C GLN A 163 9.02 -0.09 -20.34
N PHE A 164 8.51 0.08 -19.12
CA PHE A 164 7.10 0.37 -18.91
C PHE A 164 6.71 1.71 -19.54
N LEU A 165 7.47 2.78 -19.31
CA LEU A 165 7.15 4.11 -19.87
C LEU A 165 7.29 4.15 -21.39
N GLU A 166 8.31 3.52 -21.96
CA GLU A 166 8.51 3.42 -23.40
C GLU A 166 7.42 2.58 -24.07
N GLY A 167 6.91 1.56 -23.39
CA GLY A 167 5.78 0.77 -23.85
C GLY A 167 4.43 1.49 -23.83
N LEU A 168 4.35 2.68 -23.21
CA LEU A 168 3.15 3.51 -23.26
C LEU A 168 3.12 4.31 -24.58
N GLY A 169 1.96 4.32 -25.24
CA GLY A 169 1.71 5.27 -26.32
C GLY A 169 1.73 6.72 -25.81
N GLU A 170 1.94 7.68 -26.70
CA GLU A 170 2.11 9.11 -26.37
C GLU A 170 0.97 9.66 -25.48
N GLN A 171 -0.28 9.34 -25.83
CA GLN A 171 -1.45 9.77 -25.06
C GLN A 171 -1.43 9.21 -23.62
N ALA A 172 -1.13 7.93 -23.45
CA ALA A 172 -1.08 7.32 -22.13
C ALA A 172 0.06 7.91 -21.30
N ARG A 173 1.22 8.16 -21.91
CA ARG A 173 2.35 8.81 -21.24
C ARG A 173 2.04 10.24 -20.82
N TYR A 174 1.32 11.00 -21.64
CA TYR A 174 0.84 12.33 -21.29
C TYR A 174 -0.16 12.28 -20.10
N GLU A 175 -1.11 11.35 -20.13
CA GLU A 175 -2.10 11.17 -19.05
C GLU A 175 -1.50 10.71 -17.73
N MET A 176 -0.34 10.05 -17.76
CA MET A 176 0.41 9.66 -16.56
C MET A 176 0.93 10.88 -15.78
N GLY A 177 1.09 12.04 -16.42
CA GLY A 177 1.52 13.28 -15.76
C GLY A 177 2.87 13.12 -15.05
N VAL A 178 3.81 12.41 -15.66
CA VAL A 178 5.10 12.07 -15.02
C VAL A 178 5.87 13.33 -14.65
N GLU A 179 6.28 13.43 -13.39
CA GLU A 179 7.03 14.57 -12.87
C GLU A 179 8.53 14.42 -13.13
N SER A 180 9.27 15.53 -12.96
CA SER A 180 10.73 15.52 -13.06
C SER A 180 11.36 14.63 -11.99
N SER A 181 12.56 14.13 -12.26
CA SER A 181 13.30 13.26 -11.32
C SER A 181 13.42 13.89 -9.94
N LEU A 182 13.08 13.12 -8.91
CA LEU A 182 13.18 13.54 -7.50
C LEU A 182 14.60 13.32 -6.94
N GLY A 183 15.39 12.48 -7.60
CA GLY A 183 16.72 12.07 -7.15
C GLY A 183 16.63 10.91 -6.14
N LEU A 184 15.85 9.87 -6.45
CA LEU A 184 15.73 8.69 -5.58
C LEU A 184 17.08 8.03 -5.24
N SER A 185 18.06 8.12 -6.14
CA SER A 185 19.42 7.63 -5.90
C SER A 185 20.10 8.34 -4.72
N ASP A 186 19.91 9.67 -4.61
CA ASP A 186 20.48 10.47 -3.51
C ASP A 186 19.84 10.07 -2.17
N LEU A 187 18.52 9.82 -2.18
CA LEU A 187 17.82 9.33 -1.01
C LEU A 187 18.31 7.94 -0.60
N CYS A 188 18.49 7.02 -1.55
CA CYS A 188 19.06 5.69 -1.28
C CYS A 188 20.41 5.80 -0.58
N PHE A 189 21.30 6.65 -1.08
CA PHE A 189 22.62 6.90 -0.50
C PHE A 189 22.53 7.52 0.90
N HIS A 190 21.62 8.46 1.11
CA HIS A 190 21.37 9.07 2.43
C HIS A 190 20.92 8.03 3.47
N LEU A 191 20.00 7.14 3.10
CA LEU A 191 19.52 6.05 3.98
C LEU A 191 20.61 5.00 4.26
N GLU A 192 21.56 4.82 3.34
CA GLU A 192 22.73 3.96 3.53
C GLU A 192 23.62 4.50 4.66
N LYS A 193 23.98 5.78 4.60
CA LYS A 193 24.79 6.44 5.63
C LYS A 193 24.18 6.33 7.02
N TYR A 194 22.87 6.51 7.12
CA TYR A 194 22.18 6.35 8.40
C TYR A 194 22.26 4.92 8.94
N SER A 195 22.18 3.91 8.06
CA SER A 195 22.26 2.50 8.46
C SER A 195 23.62 2.17 9.08
N PHE A 196 24.71 2.73 8.54
CA PHE A 196 26.07 2.57 9.10
C PHE A 196 26.25 3.29 10.44
N ASN A 197 25.73 4.52 10.59
CA ASN A 197 25.91 5.29 11.83
C ASN A 197 25.09 4.75 13.01
N SER A 198 24.04 3.97 12.75
CA SER A 198 23.22 3.31 13.77
C SER A 198 23.78 2.00 14.34
N GLN A 199 24.96 1.55 13.89
CA GLN A 199 25.65 0.36 14.42
C GLN A 199 26.92 0.69 15.21
N GLY A 200 27.24 1.97 15.40
CA GLY A 200 28.37 2.46 16.20
C GLY A 200 27.96 2.87 17.61
#